data_AF-A0A1F9HAX8-F1
#
_entry.id   AF-A0A1F9HAX8-F1
#
_cell.length_a   1.000
_cell.length_b   1.000
_cell.length_c   1.000
_cell.angle_alpha   90.00
_cell.angle_beta   90.00
_cell.angle_gamma   90.00
#
_symmetry.space_group_name_H-M   'P 1'
#
loop_
_entity.id
_entity.type
_entity.pdbx_description
1 polymer ?
#
loop_
_entity_poly.entity_id
_entity_poly.type
_entity_poly.pdbx_seq_one_letter_code
_entity_poly.pdbx_strand_id
1 'polypeptide(L)'
;MKFLPIIIMNKTGNPIILTQADLELLPKLSEMVFAEDAWALFSKIISKNDNFLTDLLKANASNITLYYFQKAMKYQNVAQDFLDQTCPTHLTIDDLNNPYAKAIYSEALDRKIKVKALKKQKRWKSRLFNLAWFINEMVLWFLDSLRQEAKVSNFDVLFCCNVARQFDVVIPFAFYLDKKMGKKICILSKKSFAKNLSNTMTQKTWKGLRRGRYYFLLLYHYFSTLWTFRVSLLEWENQIGNYLTSALDDWRRKNLKKAIRIYLISKRILSQNTYRSIVVTDPSDFEARSLCYFAKKEGVPTLCIQYGLASTTDTEWKYFIQDYVGVIDQANAEILAQIGVEKQQIVVTGNPRFDSFISIPDQARAFREKNGLSFGDKLVAFMSVPYLKEGIGQIEANMNQENYMQILKSIYEIPNKISSVSLVVKPHPEELLNLHRECLKSSHSQKVKLIQNTTSFDVINAADFIITTYSTTGLEAIYLNKPLLMINYTKDPDLAHFAKIGVAIPIRNPKELILVLEKLLSKSTENDELEKKRKIYLEQYQGTEGFKSSRACANLLNKMISNHKENYAN
;
A
#
# COMPACT_ATOMS: atom_id res chain seq x y z
N MET A 1 -19.91 -1.64 -19.39
CA MET A 1 -21.06 -2.52 -19.05
C MET A 1 -22.00 -1.71 -18.19
N LYS A 2 -23.24 -1.47 -18.62
CA LYS A 2 -24.24 -0.77 -17.80
C LYS A 2 -24.73 -1.74 -16.72
N PHE A 3 -24.48 -1.42 -15.45
CA PHE A 3 -25.03 -2.17 -14.32
C PHE A 3 -26.51 -1.79 -14.14
N LEU A 4 -27.36 -2.78 -13.85
CA LEU A 4 -28.81 -2.64 -13.75
C LEU A 4 -29.25 -2.58 -12.26
N PRO A 5 -30.35 -1.89 -11.95
CA PRO A 5 -30.71 -1.48 -10.59
C PRO A 5 -31.31 -2.59 -9.70
N ILE A 6 -31.25 -2.42 -8.37
CA ILE A 6 -31.97 -3.24 -7.37
C ILE A 6 -33.43 -2.76 -7.30
N ILE A 7 -34.41 -3.67 -7.28
CA ILE A 7 -35.84 -3.33 -7.18
C ILE A 7 -36.40 -3.84 -5.85
N ILE A 8 -36.91 -2.93 -5.03
CA ILE A 8 -37.53 -3.17 -3.72
C ILE A 8 -39.03 -2.95 -3.83
N MET A 9 -39.85 -3.80 -3.23
CA MET A 9 -41.28 -3.50 -3.06
C MET A 9 -41.52 -3.04 -1.63
N ASN A 10 -41.95 -1.78 -1.45
CA ASN A 10 -42.28 -1.25 -0.12
C ASN A 10 -43.58 -1.88 0.43
N LYS A 11 -43.95 -1.56 1.68
CA LYS A 11 -45.18 -2.06 2.32
C LYS A 11 -46.48 -1.73 1.56
N THR A 12 -46.47 -0.71 0.70
CA THR A 12 -47.61 -0.30 -0.13
C THR A 12 -47.58 -0.92 -1.53
N GLY A 13 -46.62 -1.80 -1.84
CA GLY A 13 -46.52 -2.46 -3.15
C GLY A 13 -45.88 -1.61 -4.25
N ASN A 14 -45.24 -0.49 -3.93
CA ASN A 14 -44.56 0.36 -4.90
C ASN A 14 -43.10 -0.09 -5.11
N PRO A 15 -42.63 -0.19 -6.37
CA PRO A 15 -41.24 -0.51 -6.67
C PRO A 15 -40.33 0.69 -6.41
N ILE A 16 -39.31 0.52 -5.57
CA ILE A 16 -38.17 1.44 -5.43
C ILE A 16 -37.01 0.84 -6.20
N ILE A 17 -36.48 1.60 -7.15
CA ILE A 17 -35.37 1.20 -8.01
C ILE A 17 -34.11 1.89 -7.50
N LEU A 18 -33.18 1.14 -6.89
CA LEU A 18 -31.87 1.65 -6.52
C LEU A 18 -30.89 1.49 -7.68
N THR A 19 -30.44 2.60 -8.22
CA THR A 19 -29.36 2.67 -9.19
C THR A 19 -28.01 2.39 -8.53
N GLN A 20 -26.97 2.19 -9.35
CA GLN A 20 -25.59 2.09 -8.85
C GLN A 20 -25.20 3.34 -8.04
N ALA A 21 -25.61 4.53 -8.48
CA ALA A 21 -25.35 5.78 -7.77
C ALA A 21 -26.01 5.81 -6.38
N ASP A 22 -27.20 5.22 -6.25
CA ASP A 22 -27.89 5.12 -4.95
C ASP A 22 -27.15 4.17 -4.00
N LEU A 23 -26.62 3.05 -4.51
CA LEU A 23 -25.78 2.13 -3.74
C LEU A 23 -24.42 2.73 -3.35
N GLU A 24 -23.90 3.66 -4.15
CA GLU A 24 -22.66 4.38 -3.90
C GLU A 24 -22.82 5.57 -2.92
N LEU A 25 -24.06 6.00 -2.66
CA LEU A 25 -24.40 6.99 -1.63
C LEU A 25 -24.60 6.36 -0.24
N LEU A 26 -24.96 5.08 -0.17
CA LEU A 26 -25.09 4.32 1.09
C LEU A 26 -23.86 4.39 2.03
N PRO A 27 -22.59 4.45 1.57
CA PRO A 27 -21.43 4.57 2.44
C PRO A 27 -21.37 5.88 3.24
N LYS A 28 -22.15 6.91 2.87
CA LYS A 28 -22.26 8.16 3.65
C LYS A 28 -23.11 8.00 4.91
N LEU A 29 -23.88 6.92 5.03
CA LEU A 29 -24.81 6.67 6.15
C LEU A 29 -24.20 5.82 7.27
N SER A 30 -23.19 4.98 6.98
CA SER A 30 -22.52 4.18 8.00
C SER A 30 -21.20 4.83 8.42
N GLU A 31 -21.08 5.24 9.68
CA GLU A 31 -19.77 5.52 10.28
C GLU A 31 -18.81 4.33 10.07
N MET A 32 -17.50 4.60 10.04
CA MET A 32 -16.49 3.56 9.81
C MET A 32 -16.61 2.46 10.86
N VAL A 33 -16.85 1.22 10.45
CA VAL A 33 -16.73 0.05 11.35
C VAL A 33 -15.31 0.05 11.94
N PHE A 34 -15.22 0.07 13.26
CA PHE A 34 -13.93 0.14 13.93
C PHE A 34 -13.17 -1.18 13.74
N ALA A 35 -11.87 -1.08 13.47
CA ALA A 35 -10.98 -2.22 13.31
C ALA A 35 -10.91 -3.14 14.55
N GLU A 36 -11.26 -2.61 15.73
CA GLU A 36 -11.38 -3.37 16.99
C GLU A 36 -12.52 -4.40 16.91
N ASP A 37 -13.65 -4.02 16.30
CA ASP A 37 -14.80 -4.91 16.14
C ASP A 37 -14.45 -6.09 15.22
N ALA A 38 -13.72 -5.81 14.14
CA ALA A 38 -13.28 -6.83 13.19
C ALA A 38 -12.26 -7.80 13.80
N TRP A 39 -11.31 -7.29 14.60
CA TRP A 39 -10.34 -8.16 15.28
C TRP A 39 -10.99 -8.96 16.39
N ALA A 40 -11.88 -8.39 17.19
CA ALA A 40 -12.60 -9.12 18.24
C ALA A 40 -13.43 -10.26 17.66
N LEU A 41 -14.13 -10.00 16.56
CA LEU A 41 -14.94 -11.00 15.87
C LEU A 41 -14.07 -12.05 15.18
N PHE A 42 -12.97 -11.66 14.53
CA PHE A 42 -11.99 -12.59 13.98
C PHE A 42 -11.32 -13.42 15.09
N SER A 43 -11.09 -12.84 16.27
CA SER A 43 -10.53 -13.50 17.44
C SER A 43 -11.40 -14.65 17.93
N LYS A 44 -12.73 -14.50 17.90
CA LYS A 44 -13.68 -15.59 18.22
C LYS A 44 -13.52 -16.81 17.31
N ILE A 45 -13.14 -16.59 16.05
CA ILE A 45 -12.92 -17.64 15.04
C ILE A 45 -11.62 -18.40 15.34
N ILE A 46 -10.54 -17.67 15.67
CA ILE A 46 -9.21 -18.24 15.88
C ILE A 46 -8.98 -18.79 17.30
N SER A 47 -9.72 -18.34 18.32
CA SER A 47 -9.48 -18.71 19.73
C SER A 47 -9.98 -20.10 20.12
N LYS A 48 -10.88 -20.71 19.34
CA LYS A 48 -11.50 -22.01 19.67
C LYS A 48 -10.80 -23.23 19.09
N ASN A 49 -9.85 -23.03 18.20
CA ASN A 49 -9.24 -24.10 17.42
C ASN A 49 -7.72 -23.95 17.42
N ASP A 50 -6.99 -24.41 18.44
CA ASP A 50 -5.52 -24.44 18.38
C ASP A 50 -5.05 -25.55 17.43
N ASN A 51 -5.16 -25.26 16.13
CA ASN A 51 -4.79 -26.14 15.04
C ASN A 51 -4.05 -25.35 13.95
N PHE A 52 -3.58 -26.07 12.93
CA PHE A 52 -2.86 -25.47 11.80
C PHE A 52 -3.60 -24.30 11.15
N LEU A 53 -4.94 -24.37 11.05
CA LEU A 53 -5.74 -23.30 10.43
C LEU A 53 -5.66 -22.01 11.26
N THR A 54 -5.73 -22.09 12.58
CA THR A 54 -5.59 -20.90 13.43
C THR A 54 -4.20 -20.28 13.32
N ASP A 55 -3.15 -21.10 13.33
CA ASP A 55 -1.79 -20.59 13.16
C ASP A 55 -1.58 -19.96 11.78
N LEU A 56 -2.16 -20.58 10.74
CA LEU A 56 -2.18 -20.06 9.38
C LEU A 56 -2.92 -18.71 9.31
N LEU A 57 -4.09 -18.62 9.92
CA LEU A 57 -4.90 -17.40 9.94
C LEU A 57 -4.17 -16.28 10.69
N LYS A 58 -3.56 -16.55 11.85
CA LYS A 58 -2.74 -15.60 12.61
C LYS A 58 -1.55 -15.07 11.79
N ALA A 59 -0.79 -15.97 11.14
CA ALA A 59 0.35 -15.60 10.30
C ALA A 59 -0.03 -14.69 9.12
N ASN A 60 -1.27 -14.82 8.65
CA ASN A 60 -1.78 -14.12 7.47
C ASN A 60 -2.86 -13.08 7.80
N ALA A 61 -3.04 -12.75 9.08
CA ALA A 61 -4.25 -12.07 9.55
C ALA A 61 -4.39 -10.62 9.04
N SER A 62 -3.32 -9.86 8.80
CA SER A 62 -3.52 -8.42 8.94
C SER A 62 -4.03 -7.58 7.79
N ASN A 63 -3.90 -7.95 6.51
CA ASN A 63 -4.18 -6.94 5.47
C ASN A 63 -5.10 -7.42 4.37
N ILE A 64 -5.30 -8.73 4.29
CA ILE A 64 -6.19 -9.33 3.31
C ILE A 64 -7.37 -9.90 4.07
N THR A 65 -7.13 -10.79 5.03
CA THR A 65 -8.22 -11.43 5.77
C THR A 65 -8.97 -10.44 6.63
N LEU A 66 -8.30 -9.73 7.56
CA LEU A 66 -8.96 -8.72 8.39
C LEU A 66 -9.49 -7.54 7.60
N TYR A 67 -8.76 -7.05 6.60
CA TYR A 67 -9.27 -6.00 5.70
C TYR A 67 -10.53 -6.44 4.94
N TYR A 68 -10.55 -7.65 4.36
CA TYR A 68 -11.76 -8.19 3.73
C TYR A 68 -12.88 -8.41 4.74
N PHE A 69 -12.52 -8.72 5.98
CA PHE A 69 -13.47 -8.93 7.07
C PHE A 69 -14.09 -7.60 7.54
N GLN A 70 -13.28 -6.59 7.84
CA GLN A 70 -13.71 -5.21 8.08
C GLN A 70 -14.59 -4.68 6.95
N LYS A 71 -14.17 -4.93 5.70
CA LYS A 71 -14.92 -4.54 4.50
C LYS A 71 -16.26 -5.26 4.43
N ALA A 72 -16.30 -6.55 4.74
CA ALA A 72 -17.53 -7.31 4.81
C ALA A 72 -18.44 -6.78 5.94
N MET A 73 -17.90 -6.49 7.12
CA MET A 73 -18.68 -5.89 8.22
C MET A 73 -19.27 -4.54 7.81
N LYS A 74 -18.51 -3.68 7.12
CA LYS A 74 -19.03 -2.42 6.58
C LYS A 74 -20.24 -2.65 5.66
N TYR A 75 -20.14 -3.61 4.75
CA TYR A 75 -21.27 -3.93 3.87
C TYR A 75 -22.47 -4.51 4.60
N GLN A 76 -22.23 -5.30 5.65
CA GLN A 76 -23.28 -5.84 6.49
C GLN A 76 -24.01 -4.72 7.24
N ASN A 77 -23.29 -3.80 7.88
CA ASN A 77 -23.90 -2.68 8.60
C ASN A 77 -24.73 -1.81 7.67
N VAL A 78 -24.19 -1.46 6.51
CA VAL A 78 -24.95 -0.72 5.47
C VAL A 78 -26.20 -1.48 5.03
N ALA A 79 -26.12 -2.81 4.88
CA ALA A 79 -27.28 -3.62 4.53
C ALA A 79 -28.33 -3.66 5.65
N GLN A 80 -27.91 -3.72 6.91
CA GLN A 80 -28.79 -3.68 8.07
C GLN A 80 -29.54 -2.36 8.13
N ASP A 81 -28.81 -1.24 8.13
CA ASP A 81 -29.37 0.13 8.15
C ASP A 81 -30.40 0.31 7.02
N PHE A 82 -30.02 -0.13 5.82
CA PHE A 82 -30.88 -0.06 4.65
C PHE A 82 -32.19 -0.86 4.82
N LEU A 83 -32.12 -2.09 5.34
CA LEU A 83 -33.30 -2.93 5.55
C LEU A 83 -34.16 -2.41 6.70
N ASP A 84 -33.55 -1.85 7.75
CA ASP A 84 -34.26 -1.24 8.88
C ASP A 84 -35.04 0.00 8.44
N GLN A 85 -34.46 0.84 7.58
CA GLN A 85 -35.13 2.02 7.04
C GLN A 85 -36.24 1.67 6.03
N THR A 86 -36.00 0.70 5.14
CA THR A 86 -36.93 0.39 4.05
C THR A 86 -38.02 -0.61 4.44
N CYS A 87 -37.80 -1.40 5.49
CA CYS A 87 -38.71 -2.44 5.98
C CYS A 87 -39.40 -3.27 4.86
N PRO A 88 -38.64 -3.85 3.91
CA PRO A 88 -39.23 -4.46 2.72
C PRO A 88 -39.84 -5.83 3.04
N THR A 89 -40.94 -6.17 2.37
CA THR A 89 -41.51 -7.53 2.44
C THR A 89 -40.99 -8.44 1.33
N HIS A 90 -40.53 -7.85 0.21
CA HIS A 90 -39.99 -8.54 -0.95
C HIS A 90 -38.81 -7.76 -1.56
N LEU A 91 -37.78 -8.49 -1.99
CA LEU A 91 -36.59 -7.94 -2.64
C LEU A 91 -36.28 -8.70 -3.93
N THR A 92 -35.95 -7.96 -4.99
CA THR A 92 -35.40 -8.55 -6.22
C THR A 92 -34.00 -7.99 -6.48
N ILE A 93 -33.02 -8.88 -6.55
CA ILE A 93 -31.60 -8.54 -6.69
C ILE A 93 -31.09 -9.07 -8.03
N ASP A 94 -30.61 -8.18 -8.90
CA ASP A 94 -30.14 -8.56 -10.24
C ASP A 94 -28.77 -9.25 -10.20
N ASP A 95 -27.77 -8.64 -9.54
CA ASP A 95 -26.37 -9.10 -9.57
C ASP A 95 -25.75 -9.34 -8.18
N LEU A 96 -25.54 -10.61 -7.84
CA LEU A 96 -24.84 -11.03 -6.61
C LEU A 96 -23.31 -10.91 -6.70
N ASN A 97 -22.75 -10.39 -7.79
CA ASN A 97 -21.33 -10.03 -7.85
C ASN A 97 -21.04 -8.68 -7.17
N ASN A 98 -22.04 -7.81 -6.99
CA ASN A 98 -21.89 -6.58 -6.22
C ASN A 98 -21.88 -6.90 -4.70
N PRO A 99 -20.88 -6.43 -3.93
CA PRO A 99 -20.75 -6.77 -2.53
C PRO A 99 -21.85 -6.20 -1.62
N TYR A 100 -22.41 -5.03 -1.93
CA TYR A 100 -23.56 -4.45 -1.22
C TYR A 100 -24.82 -5.26 -1.50
N ALA A 101 -25.08 -5.59 -2.78
CA ALA A 101 -26.21 -6.43 -3.15
C ALA A 101 -26.13 -7.81 -2.49
N LYS A 102 -24.93 -8.40 -2.40
CA LYS A 102 -24.70 -9.66 -1.69
C LYS A 102 -24.95 -9.54 -0.18
N ALA A 103 -24.59 -8.42 0.44
CA ALA A 103 -24.84 -8.16 1.86
C ALA A 103 -26.34 -8.03 2.15
N ILE A 104 -27.04 -7.19 1.38
CA ILE A 104 -28.50 -7.01 1.45
C ILE A 104 -29.22 -8.34 1.22
N TYR A 105 -28.81 -9.12 0.21
CA TYR A 105 -29.36 -10.44 -0.05
C TYR A 105 -29.25 -11.37 1.17
N SER A 106 -28.06 -11.44 1.76
CA SER A 106 -27.80 -12.32 2.91
C SER A 106 -28.57 -11.88 4.15
N GLU A 107 -28.52 -10.60 4.49
CA GLU A 107 -29.23 -10.05 5.66
C GLU A 107 -30.76 -10.19 5.51
N ALA A 108 -31.28 -10.01 4.29
CA ALA A 108 -32.69 -10.23 4.02
C ALA A 108 -33.12 -11.69 4.20
N LEU A 109 -32.28 -12.66 3.82
CA LEU A 109 -32.54 -14.07 4.10
C LEU A 109 -32.53 -14.35 5.60
N ASP A 110 -31.58 -13.77 6.34
CA ASP A 110 -31.46 -13.91 7.81
C ASP A 110 -32.71 -13.36 8.51
N ARG A 111 -33.27 -12.26 7.99
CA ARG A 111 -34.53 -11.64 8.44
C ARG A 111 -35.79 -12.29 7.87
N LYS A 112 -35.68 -13.40 7.13
CA LYS A 112 -36.79 -14.13 6.48
C LYS A 112 -37.63 -13.28 5.50
N ILE A 113 -37.03 -12.24 4.92
CA ILE A 113 -37.63 -11.43 3.85
C ILE A 113 -37.61 -12.26 2.56
N LYS A 114 -38.66 -12.17 1.73
CA LYS A 114 -38.73 -12.91 0.46
C LYS A 114 -37.78 -12.29 -0.57
N VAL A 115 -36.74 -13.02 -0.99
CA VAL A 115 -35.74 -12.51 -1.95
C VAL A 115 -35.68 -13.35 -3.22
N LYS A 116 -35.65 -12.69 -4.39
CA LYS A 116 -35.42 -13.30 -5.71
C LYS A 116 -34.11 -12.80 -6.32
N ALA A 117 -33.18 -13.70 -6.63
CA ALA A 117 -31.93 -13.36 -7.33
C ALA A 117 -32.04 -13.69 -8.83
N LEU A 118 -31.80 -12.72 -9.72
CA LEU A 118 -31.98 -12.89 -11.17
C LEU A 118 -30.76 -13.54 -11.85
N LYS A 119 -29.53 -13.27 -11.39
CA LYS A 119 -28.31 -13.95 -11.86
C LYS A 119 -27.57 -14.63 -10.72
N LYS A 120 -27.40 -15.95 -10.83
CA LYS A 120 -26.56 -16.75 -9.91
C LYS A 120 -25.09 -16.66 -10.31
N GLN A 121 -24.20 -16.66 -9.32
CA GLN A 121 -22.75 -16.59 -9.51
C GLN A 121 -22.20 -17.82 -10.26
N LYS A 122 -21.42 -17.60 -11.34
CA LYS A 122 -20.78 -18.69 -12.11
C LYS A 122 -19.57 -19.26 -11.34
N ARG A 123 -19.64 -20.52 -10.89
CA ARG A 123 -18.62 -21.17 -10.02
C ARG A 123 -17.54 -22.00 -10.76
N TRP A 124 -17.75 -22.38 -12.01
CA TRP A 124 -16.96 -23.43 -12.70
C TRP A 124 -15.51 -23.07 -13.05
N LYS A 125 -15.20 -21.80 -13.39
CA LYS A 125 -13.84 -21.42 -13.85
C LYS A 125 -12.74 -21.69 -12.81
N SER A 126 -13.06 -21.70 -11.53
CA SER A 126 -12.09 -21.79 -10.42
C SER A 126 -11.30 -23.11 -10.32
N ARG A 127 -11.88 -24.25 -10.74
CA ARG A 127 -11.27 -25.58 -10.54
C ARG A 127 -10.05 -25.82 -11.43
N LEU A 128 -10.13 -25.48 -12.72
CA LEU A 128 -9.02 -25.62 -13.68
C LEU A 128 -7.81 -24.76 -13.27
N PHE A 129 -8.05 -23.53 -12.82
CA PHE A 129 -6.98 -22.65 -12.31
C PHE A 129 -6.29 -23.17 -11.06
N ASN A 130 -6.97 -23.96 -10.23
CA ASN A 130 -6.35 -24.56 -9.05
C ASN A 130 -5.40 -25.70 -9.44
N LEU A 131 -5.82 -26.57 -10.37
CA LEU A 131 -4.96 -27.65 -10.86
C LEU A 131 -3.68 -27.10 -11.51
N ALA A 132 -3.82 -26.13 -12.42
CA ALA A 132 -2.68 -25.47 -13.06
C ALA A 132 -1.71 -24.85 -12.04
N TRP A 133 -2.23 -24.28 -10.95
CA TRP A 133 -1.41 -23.70 -9.88
C TRP A 133 -0.61 -24.77 -9.13
N PHE A 134 -1.22 -25.90 -8.77
CA PHE A 134 -0.50 -27.00 -8.11
C PHE A 134 0.53 -27.65 -9.03
N ILE A 135 0.23 -27.83 -10.32
CA ILE A 135 1.20 -28.31 -11.32
C ILE A 135 2.40 -27.37 -11.37
N ASN A 136 2.19 -26.05 -11.42
CA ASN A 136 3.29 -25.09 -11.40
C ASN A 136 4.12 -25.16 -10.10
N GLU A 137 3.49 -25.31 -8.93
CA GLU A 137 4.21 -25.50 -7.66
C GLU A 137 4.99 -26.82 -7.63
N MET A 138 4.46 -27.90 -8.23
CA MET A 138 5.14 -29.18 -8.38
C MET A 138 6.37 -29.07 -9.28
N VAL A 139 6.26 -28.40 -10.43
CA VAL A 139 7.38 -28.18 -11.36
C VAL A 139 8.48 -27.37 -10.67
N LEU A 140 8.12 -26.27 -9.99
CA LEU A 140 9.08 -25.47 -9.23
C LEU A 140 9.75 -26.30 -8.11
N TRP A 141 8.98 -27.15 -7.43
CA TRP A 141 9.51 -28.05 -6.41
C TRP A 141 10.48 -29.08 -6.97
N PHE A 142 10.15 -29.68 -8.11
CA PHE A 142 11.00 -30.65 -8.79
C PHE A 142 12.32 -29.99 -9.24
N LEU A 143 12.23 -28.86 -9.94
CA LEU A 143 13.41 -28.12 -10.42
C LEU A 143 14.33 -27.69 -9.28
N ASP A 144 13.76 -27.28 -8.15
CA ASP A 144 14.56 -26.86 -7.00
C ASP A 144 15.13 -28.07 -6.24
N SER A 145 14.43 -29.21 -6.20
CA SER A 145 14.94 -30.46 -5.61
C SER A 145 16.16 -31.05 -6.34
N LEU A 146 16.38 -30.69 -7.61
CA LEU A 146 17.56 -31.09 -8.39
C LEU A 146 18.84 -30.30 -8.01
N ARG A 147 18.71 -29.21 -7.27
CA ARG A 147 19.85 -28.36 -6.90
C ARG A 147 20.42 -28.80 -5.56
N GLN A 148 21.73 -28.68 -5.38
CA GLN A 148 22.37 -28.93 -4.07
C GLN A 148 21.82 -27.98 -3.00
N GLU A 149 21.58 -28.51 -1.80
CA GLU A 149 21.17 -27.71 -0.65
C GLU A 149 22.34 -26.86 -0.17
N ALA A 150 22.13 -25.54 -0.06
CA ALA A 150 23.15 -24.65 0.48
C ALA A 150 23.39 -24.98 1.96
N LYS A 151 24.66 -24.97 2.37
CA LYS A 151 25.01 -25.13 3.79
C LYS A 151 24.32 -24.04 4.63
N VAL A 152 23.91 -24.43 5.85
CA VAL A 152 23.38 -23.49 6.84
C VAL A 152 24.36 -22.34 6.99
N SER A 153 23.84 -21.12 6.84
CA SER A 153 24.63 -19.90 6.88
C SER A 153 24.11 -19.00 7.98
N ASN A 154 25.02 -18.35 8.69
CA ASN A 154 24.66 -17.34 9.67
C ASN A 154 24.62 -15.98 8.97
N PHE A 155 23.56 -15.21 9.20
CA PHE A 155 23.38 -13.85 8.70
C PHE A 155 23.03 -12.92 9.87
N ASP A 156 23.52 -11.69 9.83
CA ASP A 156 23.12 -10.67 10.80
C ASP A 156 21.73 -10.12 10.48
N VAL A 157 21.41 -9.94 9.20
CA VAL A 157 20.17 -9.28 8.75
C VAL A 157 19.55 -10.01 7.57
N LEU A 158 18.24 -10.27 7.64
CA LEU A 158 17.41 -10.70 6.51
C LEU A 158 16.52 -9.56 6.04
N PHE A 159 16.69 -9.11 4.81
CA PHE A 159 15.76 -8.19 4.15
C PHE A 159 14.70 -8.95 3.35
N CYS A 160 13.43 -8.55 3.46
CA CYS A 160 12.35 -9.07 2.62
C CYS A 160 11.91 -8.01 1.58
N CYS A 161 12.08 -8.31 0.29
CA CYS A 161 11.81 -7.41 -0.85
C CYS A 161 10.94 -8.09 -1.93
N ASN A 162 9.64 -7.78 -1.95
CA ASN A 162 8.68 -8.39 -2.85
C ASN A 162 8.37 -7.57 -4.09
N VAL A 163 8.58 -6.26 -4.04
CA VAL A 163 8.36 -5.34 -5.18
C VAL A 163 9.60 -4.50 -5.46
N ALA A 164 9.78 -4.09 -6.73
CA ALA A 164 10.99 -3.41 -7.18
C ALA A 164 11.29 -2.14 -6.37
N ARG A 165 10.24 -1.37 -6.04
CA ARG A 165 10.34 -0.12 -5.29
C ARG A 165 10.98 -0.29 -3.90
N GLN A 166 10.81 -1.44 -3.25
CA GLN A 166 11.40 -1.69 -1.93
C GLN A 166 12.93 -1.74 -1.96
N PHE A 167 13.54 -2.03 -3.11
CA PHE A 167 14.99 -1.97 -3.26
C PHE A 167 15.53 -0.54 -3.07
N ASP A 168 14.73 0.49 -3.32
CA ASP A 168 15.15 1.88 -3.13
C ASP A 168 15.48 2.16 -1.65
N VAL A 169 14.81 1.48 -0.71
CA VAL A 169 15.10 1.57 0.73
C VAL A 169 16.16 0.53 1.14
N VAL A 170 16.00 -0.71 0.70
CA VAL A 170 16.82 -1.84 1.16
C VAL A 170 18.26 -1.73 0.70
N ILE A 171 18.50 -1.30 -0.54
CA ILE A 171 19.86 -1.30 -1.11
C ILE A 171 20.78 -0.29 -0.40
N PRO A 172 20.40 0.99 -0.20
CA PRO A 172 21.22 1.93 0.57
C PRO A 172 21.51 1.44 1.98
N PHE A 173 20.49 0.90 2.66
CA PHE A 173 20.64 0.43 4.03
C PHE A 173 21.52 -0.83 4.12
N ALA A 174 21.33 -1.79 3.21
CA ALA A 174 22.17 -2.98 3.13
C ALA A 174 23.63 -2.60 2.83
N PHE A 175 23.87 -1.66 1.92
CA PHE A 175 25.22 -1.17 1.65
C PHE A 175 25.85 -0.51 2.87
N TYR A 176 25.10 0.27 3.65
CA TYR A 176 25.59 0.84 4.89
C TYR A 176 25.99 -0.26 5.88
N LEU A 177 25.11 -1.23 6.14
CA LEU A 177 25.37 -2.33 7.07
C LEU A 177 26.57 -3.19 6.65
N ASP A 178 26.71 -3.46 5.35
CA ASP A 178 27.86 -4.19 4.82
C ASP A 178 29.16 -3.35 4.92
N LYS A 179 29.20 -2.20 4.24
CA LYS A 179 30.44 -1.45 4.04
C LYS A 179 30.90 -0.67 5.26
N LYS A 180 29.98 -0.25 6.13
CA LYS A 180 30.31 0.56 7.32
C LYS A 180 30.31 -0.26 8.61
N MET A 181 29.66 -1.43 8.64
CA MET A 181 29.51 -2.22 9.85
C MET A 181 29.91 -3.70 9.69
N GLY A 182 30.33 -4.14 8.51
CA GLY A 182 30.78 -5.51 8.26
C GLY A 182 29.71 -6.58 8.48
N LYS A 183 28.43 -6.22 8.37
CA LYS A 183 27.32 -7.16 8.62
C LYS A 183 27.13 -8.10 7.44
N LYS A 184 26.83 -9.36 7.74
CA LYS A 184 26.49 -10.36 6.72
C LYS A 184 24.99 -10.35 6.43
N ILE A 185 24.63 -10.16 5.16
CA ILE A 185 23.26 -9.79 4.78
C ILE A 185 22.65 -10.85 3.87
N CYS A 186 21.38 -11.19 4.11
CA CYS A 186 20.56 -11.94 3.17
C CYS A 186 19.42 -11.06 2.66
N ILE A 187 19.21 -11.04 1.34
CA ILE A 187 18.07 -10.36 0.70
C ILE A 187 17.17 -11.43 0.08
N LEU A 188 15.96 -11.58 0.60
CA LEU A 188 14.92 -12.44 0.06
C LEU A 188 14.02 -11.66 -0.88
N SER A 189 13.92 -12.08 -2.14
CA SER A 189 13.07 -11.38 -3.12
C SER A 189 12.31 -12.25 -4.12
N LYS A 190 11.29 -11.67 -4.76
CA LYS A 190 10.52 -12.37 -5.83
C LYS A 190 11.28 -12.42 -7.17
N LYS A 191 12.08 -11.39 -7.44
CA LYS A 191 12.89 -11.26 -8.64
C LYS A 191 14.37 -11.17 -8.26
N SER A 192 15.23 -11.74 -9.09
CA SER A 192 16.67 -11.50 -8.99
C SER A 192 16.94 -10.00 -9.17
N PHE A 193 17.89 -9.48 -8.42
CA PHE A 193 18.33 -8.11 -8.51
C PHE A 193 19.83 -8.15 -8.81
N ALA A 194 20.18 -7.74 -10.03
CA ALA A 194 21.49 -8.05 -10.61
C ALA A 194 22.59 -7.01 -10.34
N LYS A 195 22.42 -6.04 -9.44
CA LYS A 195 23.46 -5.04 -9.19
C LYS A 195 24.45 -5.53 -8.15
N ASN A 196 25.71 -5.73 -8.57
CA ASN A 196 26.96 -5.75 -7.79
C ASN A 196 26.80 -5.97 -6.27
N LEU A 197 26.23 -7.10 -5.89
CA LEU A 197 26.20 -7.52 -4.49
C LEU A 197 27.65 -7.78 -4.06
N SER A 198 28.05 -7.28 -2.89
CA SER A 198 29.33 -7.61 -2.31
C SER A 198 29.36 -9.07 -1.85
N ASN A 199 30.56 -9.62 -1.60
CA ASN A 199 30.74 -11.01 -1.17
C ASN A 199 30.02 -11.37 0.15
N THR A 200 29.69 -10.38 0.96
CA THR A 200 28.98 -10.48 2.26
C THR A 200 27.46 -10.39 2.12
N MET A 201 26.95 -10.09 0.91
CA MET A 201 25.54 -10.04 0.59
C MET A 201 25.13 -11.27 -0.21
N THR A 202 24.08 -11.96 0.26
CA THR A 202 23.50 -13.12 -0.42
C THR A 202 22.07 -12.84 -0.83
N GLN A 203 21.75 -13.02 -2.10
CA GLN A 203 20.36 -12.97 -2.57
C GLN A 203 19.74 -14.37 -2.57
N LYS A 204 18.55 -14.49 -2.00
CA LYS A 204 17.67 -15.67 -2.12
C LYS A 204 16.37 -15.27 -2.79
N THR A 205 15.73 -16.23 -3.45
CA THR A 205 14.41 -15.99 -4.05
C THR A 205 13.36 -16.88 -3.43
N TRP A 206 12.12 -16.39 -3.34
CA TRP A 206 10.98 -17.20 -2.91
C TRP A 206 10.82 -18.48 -3.75
N LYS A 207 11.24 -18.44 -5.03
CA LYS A 207 11.21 -19.60 -5.94
C LYS A 207 12.12 -20.74 -5.45
N GLY A 208 13.33 -20.40 -5.00
CA GLY A 208 14.35 -21.38 -4.56
C GLY A 208 14.18 -21.92 -3.14
N LEU A 209 12.96 -21.88 -2.59
CA LEU A 209 12.62 -22.38 -1.26
C LEU A 209 11.60 -23.53 -1.34
N ARG A 210 11.49 -24.20 -2.49
CA ARG A 210 10.49 -25.27 -2.73
C ARG A 210 11.21 -26.62 -2.81
N ARG A 211 11.72 -27.14 -1.70
CA ARG A 211 12.43 -28.44 -1.69
C ARG A 211 11.96 -29.39 -0.62
N GLY A 212 12.48 -30.62 -0.69
CA GLY A 212 12.26 -31.65 0.30
C GLY A 212 10.78 -31.98 0.41
N ARG A 213 10.24 -31.98 1.63
CA ARG A 213 8.83 -32.29 1.89
C ARG A 213 7.85 -31.14 1.58
N TYR A 214 8.32 -30.00 1.06
CA TYR A 214 7.49 -28.81 0.81
C TYR A 214 6.19 -29.11 0.05
N TYR A 215 6.27 -29.78 -1.10
CA TYR A 215 5.09 -29.98 -1.94
C TYR A 215 4.07 -30.92 -1.30
N PHE A 216 4.54 -31.97 -0.61
CA PHE A 216 3.67 -32.88 0.14
C PHE A 216 3.00 -32.19 1.33
N LEU A 217 3.74 -31.36 2.07
CA LEU A 217 3.18 -30.53 3.14
C LEU A 217 2.16 -29.52 2.60
N LEU A 218 2.43 -28.91 1.44
CA LEU A 218 1.50 -27.99 0.79
C LEU A 218 0.17 -28.69 0.48
N LEU A 219 0.20 -29.90 -0.10
CA LEU A 219 -1.00 -30.68 -0.39
C LEU A 219 -1.72 -31.08 0.90
N TYR A 220 -1.00 -31.66 1.85
CA TYR A 220 -1.56 -32.11 3.14
C TYR A 220 -2.26 -30.96 3.87
N HIS A 221 -1.57 -29.83 4.04
CA HIS A 221 -2.14 -28.65 4.71
C HIS A 221 -3.30 -28.05 3.93
N TYR A 222 -3.26 -28.06 2.60
CA TYR A 222 -4.36 -27.56 1.79
C TYR A 222 -5.63 -28.40 1.98
N PHE A 223 -5.55 -29.71 1.85
CA PHE A 223 -6.72 -30.58 1.97
C PHE A 223 -7.24 -30.66 3.41
N SER A 224 -6.35 -30.76 4.41
CA SER A 224 -6.77 -30.71 5.82
C SER A 224 -7.46 -29.39 6.16
N THR A 225 -6.92 -28.27 5.70
CA THR A 225 -7.54 -26.96 5.94
C THR A 225 -8.89 -26.82 5.23
N LEU A 226 -9.04 -27.36 4.01
CA LEU A 226 -10.33 -27.40 3.32
C LEU A 226 -11.38 -28.19 4.11
N TRP A 227 -10.98 -29.30 4.72
CA TRP A 227 -11.84 -30.09 5.58
C TRP A 227 -12.25 -29.31 6.82
N THR A 228 -11.28 -28.72 7.54
CA THR A 228 -11.55 -27.90 8.73
C THR A 228 -12.51 -26.76 8.41
N PHE A 229 -12.26 -26.01 7.33
CA PHE A 229 -13.19 -24.96 6.89
C PHE A 229 -14.60 -25.51 6.67
N ARG A 230 -14.75 -26.64 5.98
CA ARG A 230 -16.07 -27.23 5.70
C ARG A 230 -16.83 -27.57 6.98
N VAL A 231 -16.15 -28.11 7.99
CA VAL A 231 -16.76 -28.47 9.27
C VAL A 231 -17.13 -27.22 10.08
N SER A 232 -16.28 -26.18 10.06
CA SER A 232 -16.48 -24.96 10.85
C SER A 232 -17.48 -23.97 10.26
N LEU A 233 -17.88 -24.08 8.98
CA LEU A 233 -18.78 -23.13 8.33
C LEU A 233 -20.10 -22.93 9.09
N LEU A 234 -20.78 -24.01 9.48
CA LEU A 234 -22.05 -23.93 10.21
C LEU A 234 -21.89 -23.26 11.58
N GLU A 235 -20.78 -23.55 12.27
CA GLU A 235 -20.48 -22.94 13.57
C GLU A 235 -20.25 -21.43 13.40
N TRP A 236 -19.49 -21.03 12.38
CA TRP A 236 -19.25 -19.63 12.10
C TRP A 236 -20.50 -18.90 11.64
N GLU A 237 -21.38 -19.51 10.84
CA GLU A 237 -22.68 -18.94 10.47
C GLU A 237 -23.48 -18.54 11.71
N ASN A 238 -23.48 -19.38 12.75
CA ASN A 238 -24.13 -19.06 14.02
C ASN A 238 -23.43 -17.97 14.84
N GLN A 239 -22.10 -17.83 14.72
CA GLN A 239 -21.31 -16.88 15.53
C GLN A 239 -21.20 -15.49 14.93
N ILE A 240 -21.07 -15.41 13.61
CA ILE A 240 -20.76 -14.18 12.87
C ILE A 240 -21.77 -13.87 11.75
N GLY A 241 -22.79 -14.70 11.59
CA GLY A 241 -23.82 -14.55 10.56
C GLY A 241 -23.41 -15.09 9.19
N ASN A 242 -24.41 -15.21 8.32
CA ASN A 242 -24.27 -15.84 7.01
C ASN A 242 -23.39 -15.03 6.06
N TYR A 243 -23.49 -13.70 6.09
CA TYR A 243 -22.72 -12.84 5.19
C TYR A 243 -21.21 -12.90 5.45
N LEU A 244 -20.80 -12.73 6.71
CA LEU A 244 -19.39 -12.75 7.09
C LEU A 244 -18.78 -14.14 6.90
N THR A 245 -19.54 -15.20 7.17
CA THR A 245 -19.10 -16.57 6.88
C THR A 245 -18.91 -16.80 5.38
N SER A 246 -19.82 -16.28 4.55
CA SER A 246 -19.67 -16.28 3.08
C SER A 246 -18.44 -15.50 2.62
N ALA A 247 -18.12 -14.37 3.27
CA ALA A 247 -16.93 -13.57 2.97
C ALA A 247 -15.62 -14.32 3.31
N LEU A 248 -15.58 -15.06 4.43
CA LEU A 248 -14.46 -15.93 4.79
C LEU A 248 -14.28 -17.08 3.80
N ASP A 249 -15.37 -17.69 3.33
CA ASP A 249 -15.30 -18.74 2.31
C ASP A 249 -14.83 -18.19 0.95
N ASP A 250 -15.22 -16.96 0.61
CA ASP A 250 -14.68 -16.24 -0.55
C ASP A 250 -13.18 -15.95 -0.42
N TRP A 251 -12.74 -15.51 0.76
CA TRP A 251 -11.32 -15.35 1.05
C TRP A 251 -10.57 -16.66 0.89
N ARG A 252 -11.07 -17.75 1.50
CA ARG A 252 -10.48 -19.09 1.42
C ARG A 252 -10.30 -19.52 -0.03
N ARG A 253 -11.34 -19.42 -0.85
CA ARG A 253 -11.28 -19.77 -2.28
C ARG A 253 -10.19 -19.01 -3.03
N LYS A 254 -9.98 -17.73 -2.72
CA LYS A 254 -9.04 -16.84 -3.41
C LYS A 254 -7.60 -16.99 -2.90
N ASN A 255 -7.43 -17.18 -1.59
CA ASN A 255 -6.15 -16.93 -0.91
C ASN A 255 -5.55 -18.16 -0.21
N LEU A 256 -6.32 -19.21 0.12
CA LEU A 256 -5.85 -20.32 0.96
C LEU A 256 -4.55 -20.96 0.44
N LYS A 257 -4.48 -21.26 -0.86
CA LYS A 257 -3.29 -21.87 -1.47
C LYS A 257 -2.05 -20.96 -1.37
N LYS A 258 -2.24 -19.64 -1.49
CA LYS A 258 -1.15 -18.66 -1.33
C LYS A 258 -0.72 -18.56 0.13
N ALA A 259 -1.69 -18.54 1.06
CA ALA A 259 -1.44 -18.48 2.50
C ALA A 259 -0.59 -19.66 2.99
N ILE A 260 -0.98 -20.90 2.63
CA ILE A 260 -0.26 -22.11 3.04
C ILE A 260 1.15 -22.13 2.44
N ARG A 261 1.29 -21.78 1.16
CA ARG A 261 2.61 -21.67 0.53
C ARG A 261 3.53 -20.74 1.30
N ILE A 262 3.06 -19.55 1.64
CA ILE A 262 3.86 -18.52 2.29
C ILE A 262 4.16 -18.90 3.74
N TYR A 263 3.20 -19.52 4.42
CA TYR A 263 3.40 -20.13 5.73
C TYR A 263 4.58 -21.13 5.69
N LEU A 264 4.54 -22.08 4.76
CA LEU A 264 5.58 -23.12 4.64
C LEU A 264 6.94 -22.55 4.24
N ILE A 265 6.97 -21.61 3.30
CA ILE A 265 8.22 -21.00 2.85
C ILE A 265 8.85 -20.13 3.95
N SER A 266 8.03 -19.38 4.71
CA SER A 266 8.50 -18.55 5.82
C SER A 266 9.16 -19.39 6.91
N LYS A 267 8.54 -20.52 7.31
CA LYS A 267 9.18 -21.47 8.24
C LYS A 267 10.48 -22.04 7.68
N ARG A 268 10.51 -22.37 6.39
CA ARG A 268 11.69 -22.97 5.75
C ARG A 268 12.88 -22.00 5.70
N ILE A 269 12.67 -20.73 5.35
CA ILE A 269 13.79 -19.80 5.24
C ILE A 269 14.47 -19.57 6.59
N LEU A 270 13.66 -19.49 7.65
CA LEU A 270 14.11 -19.34 9.02
C LEU A 270 14.76 -20.63 9.56
N SER A 271 14.29 -21.82 9.16
CA SER A 271 14.93 -23.07 9.56
C SER A 271 16.23 -23.39 8.82
N GLN A 272 16.44 -22.83 7.62
CA GLN A 272 17.63 -23.11 6.80
C GLN A 272 18.85 -22.26 7.17
N ASN A 273 18.66 -21.16 7.89
CA ASN A 273 19.72 -20.18 8.20
C ASN A 273 19.36 -19.47 9.49
N THR A 274 20.36 -19.06 10.27
CA THR A 274 20.10 -18.22 11.44
C THR A 274 20.16 -16.75 11.05
N TYR A 275 19.23 -15.95 11.58
CA TYR A 275 19.20 -14.49 11.40
C TYR A 275 19.18 -13.82 12.76
N ARG A 276 19.98 -12.76 12.94
CA ARG A 276 19.91 -11.94 14.18
C ARG A 276 18.79 -10.92 14.13
N SER A 277 18.30 -10.57 12.95
CA SER A 277 17.18 -9.64 12.76
C SER A 277 16.58 -9.79 11.37
N ILE A 278 15.34 -9.35 11.21
CA ILE A 278 14.64 -9.27 9.94
C ILE A 278 14.19 -7.82 9.69
N VAL A 279 14.39 -7.33 8.48
CA VAL A 279 13.96 -6.00 8.04
C VAL A 279 12.95 -6.13 6.90
N VAL A 280 11.82 -5.44 7.06
CA VAL A 280 10.76 -5.33 6.04
C VAL A 280 10.49 -3.85 5.77
N THR A 281 9.87 -3.54 4.64
CA THR A 281 9.57 -2.15 4.24
C THR A 281 8.08 -1.87 4.08
N ASP A 282 7.28 -2.91 4.15
CA ASP A 282 5.83 -2.86 4.05
C ASP A 282 5.28 -3.80 5.12
N PRO A 283 4.65 -3.28 6.20
CA PRO A 283 4.08 -4.14 7.25
C PRO A 283 2.89 -4.93 6.73
N SER A 284 2.35 -4.52 5.58
CA SER A 284 1.14 -5.07 4.98
C SER A 284 1.41 -6.17 3.93
N ASP A 285 2.64 -6.27 3.43
CA ASP A 285 2.97 -7.27 2.42
C ASP A 285 2.80 -8.69 3.00
N PHE A 286 2.06 -9.52 2.26
CA PHE A 286 1.57 -10.83 2.71
C PHE A 286 2.71 -11.79 3.05
N GLU A 287 3.79 -11.75 2.26
CA GLU A 287 4.99 -12.53 2.50
C GLU A 287 5.84 -11.98 3.67
N ALA A 288 6.06 -10.66 3.69
CA ALA A 288 6.82 -9.99 4.73
C ALA A 288 6.22 -10.21 6.12
N ARG A 289 4.89 -10.16 6.21
CA ARG A 289 4.20 -10.40 7.48
C ARG A 289 4.31 -11.83 7.96
N SER A 290 4.05 -12.82 7.10
CA SER A 290 4.15 -14.22 7.51
C SER A 290 5.56 -14.53 8.00
N LEU A 291 6.58 -13.95 7.37
CA LEU A 291 7.96 -14.03 7.84
C LEU A 291 8.13 -13.39 9.23
N CYS A 292 7.63 -12.18 9.46
CA CYS A 292 7.70 -11.51 10.78
C CYS A 292 6.95 -12.28 11.88
N TYR A 293 5.82 -12.91 11.55
CA TYR A 293 5.05 -13.72 12.50
C TYR A 293 5.87 -14.91 13.01
N PHE A 294 6.56 -15.63 12.13
CA PHE A 294 7.43 -16.73 12.54
C PHE A 294 8.72 -16.27 13.19
N ALA A 295 9.28 -15.14 12.75
CA ALA A 295 10.43 -14.53 13.40
C ALA A 295 10.15 -14.27 14.88
N LYS A 296 9.00 -13.67 15.20
CA LYS A 296 8.56 -13.45 16.58
C LYS A 296 8.45 -14.74 17.39
N LYS A 297 7.94 -15.82 16.79
CA LYS A 297 7.88 -17.15 17.44
C LYS A 297 9.24 -17.77 17.71
N GLU A 298 10.22 -17.48 16.85
CA GLU A 298 11.59 -17.96 16.98
C GLU A 298 12.49 -17.01 17.78
N GLY A 299 11.94 -15.91 18.32
CA GLY A 299 12.72 -14.91 19.04
C GLY A 299 13.73 -14.19 18.15
N VAL A 300 13.36 -13.94 16.89
CA VAL A 300 14.14 -13.12 15.95
C VAL A 300 13.48 -11.75 15.84
N PRO A 301 14.17 -10.67 16.23
CA PRO A 301 13.58 -9.34 16.22
C PRO A 301 13.38 -8.79 14.81
N THR A 302 12.34 -7.97 14.66
CA THR A 302 11.80 -7.50 13.38
C THR A 302 11.68 -5.98 13.33
N LEU A 303 12.25 -5.37 12.30
CA LEU A 303 12.18 -3.93 12.05
C LEU A 303 11.42 -3.65 10.75
N CYS A 304 10.40 -2.79 10.80
CA CYS A 304 9.79 -2.20 9.62
C CYS A 304 10.45 -0.85 9.32
N ILE A 305 10.87 -0.59 8.07
CA ILE A 305 11.28 0.75 7.64
C ILE A 305 10.19 1.27 6.71
N GLN A 306 9.53 2.36 7.12
CA GLN A 306 8.43 2.95 6.38
C GLN A 306 8.82 3.25 4.93
N TYR A 307 8.13 2.65 3.96
CA TYR A 307 8.41 2.89 2.54
C TYR A 307 7.82 4.22 2.02
N GLY A 308 6.53 4.46 2.29
CA GLY A 308 5.78 5.65 1.82
C GLY A 308 5.06 6.35 2.96
N LEU A 309 4.44 7.50 2.65
CA LEU A 309 3.65 8.26 3.63
C LEU A 309 2.51 7.41 4.19
N ALA A 310 2.21 7.62 5.46
CA ALA A 310 1.03 7.05 6.10
C ALA A 310 -0.08 8.10 6.18
N SER A 311 -1.32 7.64 6.05
CA SER A 311 -2.56 8.37 6.26
C SER A 311 -3.32 7.74 7.42
N THR A 312 -4.15 8.52 8.13
CA THR A 312 -5.05 7.99 9.18
C THR A 312 -6.07 6.96 8.64
N THR A 313 -6.20 6.85 7.31
CA THR A 313 -7.02 5.84 6.63
C THR A 313 -6.32 4.50 6.40
N ASP A 314 -5.01 4.41 6.66
CA ASP A 314 -4.18 3.23 6.37
C ASP A 314 -4.32 2.19 7.49
N THR A 315 -5.49 1.54 7.50
CA THR A 315 -5.92 0.62 8.56
C THR A 315 -4.98 -0.57 8.80
N GLU A 316 -4.11 -0.92 7.85
CA GLU A 316 -3.10 -1.98 7.99
C GLU A 316 -2.14 -1.72 9.16
N TRP A 317 -1.84 -0.46 9.46
CA TRP A 317 -0.93 -0.08 10.55
C TRP A 317 -1.51 -0.40 11.93
N LYS A 318 -2.84 -0.52 12.06
CA LYS A 318 -3.47 -0.95 13.31
C LYS A 318 -3.14 -2.40 13.67
N TYR A 319 -2.69 -3.19 12.70
CA TYR A 319 -2.32 -4.59 12.90
C TYR A 319 -0.80 -4.80 12.81
N PHE A 320 -0.03 -3.77 13.15
CA PHE A 320 1.42 -3.82 13.21
C PHE A 320 1.90 -4.94 14.15
N ILE A 321 2.83 -5.80 13.68
CA ILE A 321 3.37 -6.92 14.50
C ILE A 321 4.88 -6.92 14.63
N GLN A 322 5.55 -6.04 13.87
CA GLN A 322 6.99 -5.90 13.98
C GLN A 322 7.32 -5.26 15.32
N ASP A 323 8.55 -5.45 15.81
CA ASP A 323 8.96 -4.95 17.11
C ASP A 323 9.12 -3.43 17.09
N TYR A 324 9.65 -2.89 15.98
CA TYR A 324 9.82 -1.45 15.78
C TYR A 324 9.50 -1.03 14.35
N VAL A 325 9.11 0.24 14.18
CA VAL A 325 9.05 0.94 12.90
C VAL A 325 10.00 2.15 12.90
N GLY A 326 10.88 2.19 11.90
CA GLY A 326 11.64 3.38 11.52
C GLY A 326 10.79 4.25 10.59
N VAL A 327 10.35 5.42 11.07
CA VAL A 327 9.47 6.34 10.33
C VAL A 327 10.23 7.50 9.71
N ILE A 328 9.63 8.05 8.65
CA ILE A 328 10.20 9.11 7.80
C ILE A 328 10.40 10.42 8.60
N ASP A 329 9.42 10.83 9.41
CA ASP A 329 9.46 12.04 10.22
C ASP A 329 8.51 11.97 11.42
N GLN A 330 8.49 13.06 12.20
CA GLN A 330 7.61 13.21 13.35
C GLN A 330 6.12 13.23 12.98
N ALA A 331 5.75 13.81 11.83
CA ALA A 331 4.35 13.85 11.39
C ALA A 331 3.81 12.44 11.11
N ASN A 332 4.60 11.59 10.45
CA ASN A 332 4.27 10.18 10.23
C ASN A 332 4.28 9.40 11.55
N ALA A 333 5.19 9.72 12.49
CA ALA A 333 5.18 9.12 13.82
C ALA A 333 3.83 9.37 14.53
N GLU A 334 3.33 10.60 14.47
CA GLU A 334 2.04 10.99 15.04
C GLU A 334 0.87 10.29 14.35
N ILE A 335 0.89 10.20 13.02
CA ILE A 335 -0.14 9.49 12.25
C ILE A 335 -0.19 8.00 12.64
N LEU A 336 0.96 7.32 12.69
CA LEU A 336 1.01 5.91 13.08
C LEU A 336 0.53 5.70 14.52
N ALA A 337 0.88 6.61 15.44
CA ALA A 337 0.39 6.57 16.81
C ALA A 337 -1.13 6.78 16.88
N GLN A 338 -1.70 7.65 16.05
CA GLN A 338 -3.15 7.87 15.96
C GLN A 338 -3.89 6.64 15.41
N ILE A 339 -3.29 5.91 14.46
CA ILE A 339 -3.89 4.68 13.90
C ILE A 339 -3.86 3.53 14.92
N GLY A 340 -2.91 3.54 15.86
CA GLY A 340 -2.83 2.59 16.97
C GLY A 340 -1.51 1.81 17.06
N VAL A 341 -0.45 2.23 16.34
CA VAL A 341 0.90 1.70 16.58
C VAL A 341 1.40 2.24 17.91
N GLU A 342 1.94 1.38 18.77
CA GLU A 342 2.37 1.83 20.10
C GLU A 342 3.57 2.79 20.00
N LYS A 343 3.54 3.90 20.75
CA LYS A 343 4.56 4.97 20.65
C LYS A 343 5.98 4.45 20.88
N GLN A 344 6.18 3.49 21.78
CA GLN A 344 7.47 2.86 22.05
C GLN A 344 8.05 2.07 20.87
N GLN A 345 7.19 1.62 19.95
CA GLN A 345 7.62 0.91 18.74
C GLN A 345 8.02 1.89 17.62
N ILE A 346 7.61 3.16 17.71
CA ILE A 346 7.81 4.16 16.66
C ILE A 346 9.10 4.94 16.93
N VAL A 347 10.00 4.95 15.95
CA VAL A 347 11.26 5.69 16.03
C VAL A 347 11.48 6.48 14.75
N VAL A 348 11.68 7.79 14.87
CA VAL A 348 12.01 8.63 13.71
C VAL A 348 13.45 8.34 13.28
N THR A 349 13.62 7.78 12.09
CA THR A 349 14.93 7.40 11.53
C THR A 349 15.28 8.13 10.24
N GLY A 350 14.31 8.85 9.64
CA GLY A 350 14.37 9.16 8.22
C GLY A 350 14.20 7.90 7.39
N ASN A 351 14.44 7.99 6.08
CA ASN A 351 14.30 6.86 5.17
C ASN A 351 15.56 6.68 4.30
N PRO A 352 16.23 5.51 4.36
CA PRO A 352 17.43 5.19 3.58
C PRO A 352 17.31 5.46 2.07
N ARG A 353 16.09 5.43 1.51
CA ARG A 353 15.82 5.78 0.11
C ARG A 353 16.36 7.15 -0.27
N PHE A 354 16.34 8.09 0.67
CA PHE A 354 16.71 9.48 0.42
C PHE A 354 18.14 9.83 0.82
N ASP A 355 18.93 8.87 1.33
CA ASP A 355 20.34 9.12 1.69
C ASP A 355 21.19 9.54 0.47
N SER A 356 20.75 9.21 -0.74
CA SER A 356 21.38 9.60 -2.01
C SER A 356 20.58 10.61 -2.83
N PHE A 357 19.52 11.21 -2.27
CA PHE A 357 18.71 12.22 -2.96
C PHE A 357 19.42 13.58 -2.92
N ILE A 358 20.44 13.71 -3.75
CA ILE A 358 21.23 14.93 -3.91
C ILE A 358 20.97 15.46 -5.32
N SER A 359 20.87 16.78 -5.49
CA SER A 359 20.70 17.36 -6.82
C SER A 359 21.95 17.14 -7.67
N ILE A 360 21.77 16.66 -8.90
CA ILE A 360 22.86 16.36 -9.84
C ILE A 360 22.69 17.24 -11.08
N PRO A 361 23.37 18.40 -11.18
CA PRO A 361 23.18 19.38 -12.24
C PRO A 361 23.37 18.82 -13.66
N ASP A 362 24.37 17.96 -13.86
CA ASP A 362 24.65 17.38 -15.18
C ASP A 362 23.53 16.43 -15.63
N GLN A 363 22.97 15.64 -14.71
CA GLN A 363 21.80 14.78 -15.01
C GLN A 363 20.56 15.62 -15.28
N ALA A 364 20.35 16.70 -14.53
CA ALA A 364 19.26 17.65 -14.76
C ALA A 364 19.37 18.29 -16.15
N ARG A 365 20.57 18.72 -16.56
CA ARG A 365 20.84 19.26 -17.90
C ARG A 365 20.57 18.21 -18.97
N ALA A 366 21.17 17.03 -18.86
CA ALA A 366 20.99 15.94 -19.83
C ALA A 366 19.50 15.52 -19.96
N PHE A 367 18.75 15.52 -18.85
CA PHE A 367 17.31 15.28 -18.89
C PHE A 367 16.56 16.35 -19.68
N ARG A 368 16.89 17.64 -19.48
CA ARG A 368 16.28 18.74 -20.23
C ARG A 368 16.59 18.65 -21.73
N GLU A 369 17.85 18.39 -22.11
CA GLU A 369 18.27 18.24 -23.50
C GLU A 369 17.52 17.07 -24.17
N LYS A 370 17.56 15.89 -23.55
CA LYS A 370 16.93 14.67 -24.07
C LYS A 370 15.44 14.83 -24.36
N ASN A 371 14.74 15.65 -23.57
CA ASN A 371 13.30 15.84 -23.68
C ASN A 371 12.91 17.13 -24.43
N GLY A 372 13.88 17.85 -25.01
CA GLY A 372 13.64 19.09 -25.74
C GLY A 372 12.99 20.19 -24.88
N LEU A 373 13.44 20.29 -23.62
CA LEU A 373 12.97 21.31 -22.67
C LEU A 373 13.82 22.57 -22.79
N SER A 374 13.18 23.73 -22.72
CA SER A 374 13.87 25.03 -22.80
C SER A 374 14.81 25.24 -21.60
N PHE A 375 15.98 25.81 -21.87
CA PHE A 375 16.91 26.28 -20.84
C PHE A 375 16.67 27.73 -20.43
N GLY A 376 15.98 28.52 -21.27
CA GLY A 376 15.64 29.92 -20.98
C GLY A 376 14.38 30.07 -20.11
N ASP A 377 13.50 29.07 -20.11
CA ASP A 377 12.29 29.06 -19.29
C ASP A 377 12.54 28.40 -17.93
N LYS A 378 11.74 28.78 -16.95
CA LYS A 378 11.61 28.05 -15.69
C LYS A 378 10.80 26.78 -15.91
N LEU A 379 11.30 25.66 -15.41
CA LEU A 379 10.66 24.36 -15.58
C LEU A 379 9.77 24.04 -14.39
N VAL A 380 8.46 24.02 -14.61
CA VAL A 380 7.47 23.52 -13.66
C VAL A 380 7.23 22.04 -13.96
N ALA A 381 7.31 21.18 -12.96
CA ALA A 381 6.97 19.77 -13.07
C ALA A 381 5.69 19.45 -12.29
N PHE A 382 4.68 18.91 -12.98
CA PHE A 382 3.50 18.34 -12.34
C PHE A 382 3.64 16.82 -12.24
N MET A 383 3.72 16.34 -10.99
CA MET A 383 3.75 14.93 -10.64
C MET A 383 2.32 14.47 -10.37
N SER A 384 1.66 13.94 -11.40
CA SER A 384 0.24 13.57 -11.34
C SER A 384 0.02 12.31 -10.50
N VAL A 385 -1.20 12.18 -9.98
CA VAL A 385 -1.68 11.03 -9.22
C VAL A 385 -3.03 10.58 -9.78
N PRO A 386 -3.38 9.29 -9.67
CA PRO A 386 -4.69 8.82 -10.10
C PRO A 386 -5.81 9.45 -9.28
N TYR A 387 -6.86 9.90 -9.97
CA TYR A 387 -8.14 10.19 -9.32
C TYR A 387 -8.87 8.90 -8.95
N LEU A 388 -9.85 9.00 -8.04
CA LEU A 388 -10.69 7.90 -7.62
C LEU A 388 -11.46 7.33 -8.82
N LYS A 389 -11.01 6.20 -9.34
CA LYS A 389 -11.84 5.30 -10.13
C LYS A 389 -12.48 4.30 -9.19
N GLU A 390 -13.80 4.19 -9.26
CA GLU A 390 -14.62 3.27 -8.47
C GLU A 390 -13.91 1.95 -8.14
N GLY A 391 -13.70 1.74 -6.85
CA GLY A 391 -12.93 0.65 -6.27
C GLY A 391 -12.53 0.99 -4.85
N ILE A 392 -12.54 0.00 -3.95
CA ILE A 392 -12.16 0.20 -2.54
C ILE A 392 -10.71 -0.26 -2.39
N GLY A 393 -9.82 0.69 -2.08
CA GLY A 393 -8.39 0.45 -1.82
C GLY A 393 -7.40 1.31 -2.62
N GLN A 394 -7.83 2.38 -3.29
CA GLN A 394 -6.91 3.37 -3.87
C GLN A 394 -7.46 4.78 -3.64
N ILE A 395 -7.01 5.43 -2.55
CA ILE A 395 -7.30 6.84 -2.25
C ILE A 395 -5.94 7.53 -2.14
N GLU A 396 -5.32 7.87 -3.27
CA GLU A 396 -4.10 8.67 -3.25
C GLU A 396 -4.40 10.17 -3.30
N ALA A 397 -5.65 10.61 -3.46
CA ALA A 397 -5.94 12.05 -3.56
C ALA A 397 -7.30 12.50 -3.00
N ASN A 398 -8.15 11.57 -2.54
CA ASN A 398 -9.55 11.84 -2.20
C ASN A 398 -10.30 12.69 -3.26
N MET A 399 -10.02 12.42 -4.54
CA MET A 399 -10.40 13.29 -5.64
C MET A 399 -11.23 12.54 -6.67
N ASN A 400 -12.41 13.05 -6.99
CA ASN A 400 -13.22 12.52 -8.09
C ASN A 400 -12.69 12.98 -9.45
N GLN A 401 -13.24 12.41 -10.54
CA GLN A 401 -12.81 12.75 -11.89
C GLN A 401 -13.00 14.23 -12.23
N GLU A 402 -14.07 14.87 -11.75
CA GLU A 402 -14.37 16.27 -12.03
C GLU A 402 -13.32 17.21 -11.44
N ASN A 403 -13.03 17.06 -10.14
CA ASN A 403 -12.00 17.81 -9.44
C ASN A 403 -10.63 17.61 -10.10
N TYR A 404 -10.32 16.37 -10.48
CA TYR A 404 -9.09 16.06 -11.18
C TYR A 404 -9.00 16.73 -12.55
N MET A 405 -10.08 16.76 -13.32
CA MET A 405 -10.13 17.49 -14.60
C MET A 405 -9.98 19.01 -14.41
N GLN A 406 -10.50 19.59 -13.33
CA GLN A 406 -10.27 21.00 -13.02
C GLN A 406 -8.79 21.28 -12.73
N ILE A 407 -8.11 20.38 -11.99
CA ILE A 407 -6.68 20.47 -11.75
C ILE A 407 -5.90 20.35 -13.05
N LEU A 408 -6.15 19.32 -13.87
CA LEU A 408 -5.47 19.17 -15.15
C LEU A 408 -5.64 20.41 -16.03
N LYS A 409 -6.87 20.92 -16.20
CA LYS A 409 -7.10 22.15 -16.97
C LYS A 409 -6.26 23.32 -16.41
N SER A 410 -6.23 23.52 -15.10
CA SER A 410 -5.42 24.58 -14.50
C SER A 410 -3.91 24.41 -14.71
N ILE A 411 -3.40 23.17 -14.65
CA ILE A 411 -2.00 22.83 -14.85
C ILE A 411 -1.57 23.06 -16.29
N TYR A 412 -2.32 22.51 -17.26
CA TYR A 412 -1.96 22.59 -18.67
C TYR A 412 -2.04 24.01 -19.23
N GLU A 413 -2.80 24.91 -18.60
CA GLU A 413 -2.86 26.33 -18.94
C GLU A 413 -1.70 27.18 -18.37
N ILE A 414 -0.84 26.63 -17.51
CA ILE A 414 0.26 27.40 -16.89
C ILE A 414 1.13 28.11 -17.94
N PRO A 415 1.65 27.44 -19.00
CA PRO A 415 2.53 28.12 -19.96
C PRO A 415 1.83 29.15 -20.85
N ASN A 416 0.51 29.09 -20.97
CA ASN A 416 -0.28 30.10 -21.69
C ASN A 416 -0.46 31.36 -20.86
N LYS A 417 -0.51 31.22 -19.54
CA LYS A 417 -0.64 32.34 -18.60
C LYS A 417 0.69 32.94 -18.19
N ILE A 418 1.75 32.14 -18.17
CA ILE A 418 3.09 32.55 -17.75
C ILE A 418 4.09 32.20 -18.86
N SER A 419 4.40 33.17 -19.70
CA SER A 419 5.21 32.97 -20.91
C SER A 419 6.64 32.50 -20.64
N SER A 420 7.21 32.79 -19.47
CA SER A 420 8.56 32.39 -19.05
C SER A 420 8.63 30.98 -18.44
N VAL A 421 7.56 30.18 -18.54
CA VAL A 421 7.46 28.84 -17.96
C VAL A 421 7.30 27.78 -19.04
N SER A 422 8.03 26.69 -18.86
CA SER A 422 7.79 25.40 -19.53
C SER A 422 7.23 24.40 -18.52
N LEU A 423 6.34 23.50 -18.98
CA LEU A 423 5.68 22.51 -18.14
C LEU A 423 6.07 21.09 -18.55
N VAL A 424 6.49 20.29 -17.57
CA VAL A 424 6.54 18.83 -17.70
C VAL A 424 5.43 18.22 -16.86
N VAL A 425 4.66 17.32 -17.47
CA VAL A 425 3.67 16.50 -16.77
C VAL A 425 4.16 15.05 -16.78
N LYS A 426 4.29 14.46 -15.59
CA LYS A 426 4.57 13.03 -15.43
C LYS A 426 3.34 12.33 -14.84
N PRO A 427 2.58 11.58 -15.65
CA PRO A 427 1.48 10.75 -15.17
C PRO A 427 1.99 9.64 -14.25
N HIS A 428 1.16 9.27 -13.28
CA HIS A 428 1.29 8.05 -12.51
C HIS A 428 1.12 6.83 -13.44
N PRO A 429 1.85 5.72 -13.22
CA PRO A 429 1.76 4.53 -14.05
C PRO A 429 0.35 3.92 -14.18
N GLU A 430 -0.52 4.19 -13.21
CA GLU A 430 -1.90 3.66 -13.17
C GLU A 430 -2.94 4.61 -13.79
N GLU A 431 -2.53 5.82 -14.20
CA GLU A 431 -3.43 6.80 -14.80
C GLU A 431 -3.77 6.48 -16.26
N LEU A 432 -5.03 6.75 -16.65
CA LEU A 432 -5.39 6.77 -18.06
C LEU A 432 -4.95 8.08 -18.70
N LEU A 433 -4.07 7.95 -19.69
CA LEU A 433 -3.49 9.08 -20.41
C LEU A 433 -4.48 9.90 -21.24
N ASN A 434 -5.71 9.42 -21.45
CA ASN A 434 -6.68 10.10 -22.32
C ASN A 434 -7.02 11.50 -21.80
N LEU A 435 -7.17 11.66 -20.48
CA LEU A 435 -7.47 12.95 -19.85
C LEU A 435 -6.30 13.93 -20.03
N HIS A 436 -5.06 13.48 -19.79
CA HIS A 436 -3.86 14.26 -20.05
C HIS A 436 -3.71 14.66 -21.53
N ARG A 437 -4.00 13.75 -22.46
CA ARG A 437 -3.92 14.01 -23.90
C ARG A 437 -4.98 15.01 -24.35
N GLU A 438 -6.18 14.97 -23.76
CA GLU A 438 -7.23 15.96 -24.00
C GLU A 438 -6.78 17.34 -23.53
N CYS A 439 -6.34 17.48 -22.28
CA CYS A 439 -5.84 18.75 -21.75
C CYS A 439 -4.62 19.28 -22.51
N LEU A 440 -3.70 18.40 -22.93
CA LEU A 440 -2.57 18.78 -23.76
C LEU A 440 -3.02 19.39 -25.09
N LYS A 441 -3.96 18.73 -25.78
CA LYS A 441 -4.51 19.24 -27.05
C LYS A 441 -5.21 20.58 -26.84
N SER A 442 -6.03 20.70 -25.80
CA SER A 442 -6.77 21.93 -25.50
C SER A 442 -5.86 23.11 -25.12
N SER A 443 -4.70 22.85 -24.54
CA SER A 443 -3.76 23.92 -24.17
C SER A 443 -3.13 24.62 -25.38
N HIS A 444 -3.07 23.96 -26.55
CA HIS A 444 -2.38 24.44 -27.75
C HIS A 444 -0.91 24.88 -27.53
N SER A 445 -0.29 24.51 -26.40
CA SER A 445 1.03 25.01 -26.00
C SER A 445 2.15 24.05 -26.41
N GLN A 446 3.15 24.58 -27.10
CA GLN A 446 4.38 23.83 -27.43
C GLN A 446 5.34 23.68 -26.24
N LYS A 447 5.09 24.42 -25.16
CA LYS A 447 5.89 24.43 -23.92
C LYS A 447 5.48 23.37 -22.91
N VAL A 448 4.52 22.50 -23.26
CA VAL A 448 4.09 21.38 -22.41
C VAL A 448 4.65 20.07 -22.94
N LYS A 449 5.32 19.30 -22.09
CA LYS A 449 5.78 17.93 -22.39
C LYS A 449 5.11 16.93 -21.46
N LEU A 450 4.47 15.92 -22.04
CA LEU A 450 3.94 14.76 -21.31
C LEU A 450 4.99 13.64 -21.34
N ILE A 451 5.64 13.36 -20.20
CA ILE A 451 6.77 12.41 -20.12
C ILE A 451 6.36 11.18 -19.31
N GLN A 452 6.65 9.99 -19.86
CA GLN A 452 6.44 8.69 -19.22
C GLN A 452 7.75 7.90 -19.21
N ASN A 453 7.76 6.77 -18.48
CA ASN A 453 8.91 5.84 -18.46
C ASN A 453 10.22 6.48 -17.99
N THR A 454 10.14 7.46 -17.09
CA THR A 454 11.28 8.10 -16.43
C THR A 454 11.12 8.02 -14.93
N THR A 455 12.22 8.12 -14.18
CA THR A 455 12.15 8.16 -12.72
C THR A 455 11.58 9.51 -12.25
N SER A 456 10.96 9.53 -11.08
CA SER A 456 10.52 10.79 -10.47
C SER A 456 11.72 11.67 -10.10
N PHE A 457 12.83 11.07 -9.68
CA PHE A 457 14.08 11.76 -9.41
C PHE A 457 14.56 12.59 -10.61
N ASP A 458 14.59 12.02 -11.83
CA ASP A 458 15.08 12.74 -13.02
C ASP A 458 14.26 14.00 -13.31
N VAL A 459 12.93 13.90 -13.19
CA VAL A 459 12.02 15.03 -13.42
C VAL A 459 12.18 16.09 -12.32
N ILE A 460 12.18 15.68 -11.05
CA ILE A 460 12.26 16.59 -9.91
C ILE A 460 13.63 17.29 -9.88
N ASN A 461 14.72 16.54 -10.11
CA ASN A 461 16.07 17.09 -10.16
C ASN A 461 16.20 18.16 -11.25
N ALA A 462 15.59 17.92 -12.42
CA ALA A 462 15.60 18.86 -13.55
C ALA A 462 14.70 20.09 -13.36
N ALA A 463 13.65 20.01 -12.54
CA ALA A 463 12.66 21.06 -12.38
C ALA A 463 13.11 22.20 -11.46
N ASP A 464 12.54 23.39 -11.67
CA ASP A 464 12.65 24.56 -10.80
C ASP A 464 11.54 24.57 -9.73
N PHE A 465 10.33 24.14 -10.08
CA PHE A 465 9.18 24.07 -9.18
C PHE A 465 8.47 22.72 -9.34
N ILE A 466 8.02 22.14 -8.22
CA ILE A 466 7.25 20.90 -8.21
C ILE A 466 5.82 21.20 -7.81
N ILE A 467 4.89 20.62 -8.56
CA ILE A 467 3.47 20.62 -8.26
C ILE A 467 3.03 19.17 -8.10
N THR A 468 2.34 18.86 -7.00
CA THR A 468 1.68 17.56 -6.82
C THR A 468 0.51 17.70 -5.85
N THR A 469 -0.10 16.57 -5.52
CA THR A 469 -1.15 16.42 -4.50
C THR A 469 -0.60 15.48 -3.40
N TYR A 470 -1.43 14.73 -2.68
CA TYR A 470 -0.94 13.69 -1.76
C TYR A 470 -0.09 12.63 -2.49
N SER A 471 1.23 12.75 -2.41
CA SER A 471 2.17 11.86 -3.09
C SER A 471 3.51 11.79 -2.37
N THR A 472 4.14 10.62 -2.39
CA THR A 472 5.53 10.45 -1.94
C THR A 472 6.52 11.28 -2.77
N THR A 473 6.15 11.72 -3.98
CA THR A 473 6.96 12.63 -4.79
C THR A 473 7.09 14.04 -4.18
N GLY A 474 6.17 14.42 -3.28
CA GLY A 474 6.31 15.63 -2.47
C GLY A 474 7.51 15.55 -1.52
N LEU A 475 7.73 14.39 -0.88
CA LEU A 475 8.96 14.17 -0.09
C LEU A 475 10.20 14.27 -0.97
N GLU A 476 10.20 13.63 -2.14
CA GLU A 476 11.33 13.67 -3.08
C GLU A 476 11.70 15.12 -3.45
N ALA A 477 10.71 15.99 -3.65
CA ALA A 477 10.90 17.42 -3.88
C ALA A 477 11.54 18.11 -2.68
N ILE A 478 11.06 17.82 -1.46
CA ILE A 478 11.62 18.38 -0.21
C ILE A 478 13.09 17.96 -0.05
N TYR A 479 13.43 16.69 -0.23
CA TYR A 479 14.80 16.18 -0.15
C TYR A 479 15.74 16.79 -1.19
N LEU A 480 15.24 17.04 -2.40
CA LEU A 480 15.99 17.74 -3.46
C LEU A 480 15.95 19.27 -3.31
N ASN A 481 15.43 19.76 -2.18
CA ASN A 481 15.26 21.17 -1.82
C ASN A 481 14.53 21.99 -2.92
N LYS A 482 13.56 21.37 -3.60
CA LYS A 482 12.75 22.00 -4.63
C LYS A 482 11.53 22.68 -4.01
N PRO A 483 11.19 23.92 -4.40
CA PRO A 483 9.91 24.53 -4.07
C PRO A 483 8.74 23.62 -4.47
N LEU A 484 7.85 23.37 -3.51
CA LEU A 484 6.76 22.41 -3.61
C LEU A 484 5.41 23.12 -3.45
N LEU A 485 4.55 22.99 -4.44
CA LEU A 485 3.17 23.47 -4.43
C LEU A 485 2.23 22.25 -4.31
N MET A 486 1.41 22.24 -3.27
CA MET A 486 0.45 21.18 -2.98
C MET A 486 -0.94 21.60 -3.44
N ILE A 487 -1.37 21.09 -4.59
CA ILE A 487 -2.69 21.39 -5.13
C ILE A 487 -3.74 20.53 -4.44
N ASN A 488 -4.78 21.18 -3.91
CA ASN A 488 -6.01 20.54 -3.50
C ASN A 488 -7.19 21.51 -3.64
N TYR A 489 -7.97 21.36 -4.71
CA TYR A 489 -9.19 22.15 -4.94
C TYR A 489 -10.41 21.63 -4.16
N THR A 490 -10.27 20.54 -3.41
CA THR A 490 -11.31 20.05 -2.51
C THR A 490 -11.24 20.78 -1.16
N LYS A 491 -12.33 20.66 -0.38
CA LYS A 491 -12.39 21.15 1.00
C LYS A 491 -11.67 20.24 1.99
N ASP A 492 -11.17 19.09 1.53
CA ASP A 492 -10.54 18.11 2.40
C ASP A 492 -9.16 18.60 2.87
N PRO A 493 -8.71 18.13 4.04
CA PRO A 493 -7.36 18.40 4.51
C PRO A 493 -6.31 17.79 3.56
N ASP A 494 -5.13 18.42 3.53
CA ASP A 494 -3.96 17.84 2.88
C ASP A 494 -3.50 16.62 3.69
N LEU A 495 -3.61 15.43 3.13
CA LEU A 495 -3.24 14.18 3.79
C LEU A 495 -1.72 14.08 4.05
N ALA A 496 -0.88 14.85 3.35
CA ALA A 496 0.58 14.79 3.48
C ALA A 496 1.13 15.74 4.55
N HIS A 497 0.31 16.68 5.04
CA HIS A 497 0.68 17.70 6.02
C HIS A 497 1.88 18.60 5.65
N PHE A 498 2.42 18.58 4.43
CA PHE A 498 3.59 19.37 4.03
C PHE A 498 3.35 20.88 4.15
N ALA A 499 2.14 21.33 3.80
CA ALA A 499 1.75 22.72 3.98
C ALA A 499 1.67 23.11 5.47
N LYS A 500 1.16 22.21 6.32
CA LYS A 500 1.02 22.44 7.78
C LYS A 500 2.38 22.61 8.46
N ILE A 501 3.38 21.84 8.04
CA ILE A 501 4.75 21.94 8.56
C ILE A 501 5.58 23.05 7.88
N GLY A 502 5.00 23.74 6.88
CA GLY A 502 5.60 24.90 6.23
C GLY A 502 6.67 24.60 5.18
N VAL A 503 6.79 23.36 4.71
CA VAL A 503 7.77 22.96 3.66
C VAL A 503 7.19 22.98 2.24
N ALA A 504 5.87 23.23 2.12
CA ALA A 504 5.16 23.36 0.85
C ALA A 504 4.13 24.50 0.91
N ILE A 505 3.73 25.02 -0.26
CA ILE A 505 2.68 26.03 -0.40
C ILE A 505 1.38 25.35 -0.81
N PRO A 506 0.30 25.43 -0.02
CA PRO A 506 -0.99 24.88 -0.42
C PRO A 506 -1.62 25.75 -1.51
N ILE A 507 -2.27 25.12 -2.49
CA ILE A 507 -2.98 25.79 -3.57
C ILE A 507 -4.42 25.26 -3.62
N ARG A 508 -5.38 26.14 -3.38
CA ARG A 508 -6.80 25.80 -3.21
C ARG A 508 -7.68 26.15 -4.39
N ASN A 509 -7.17 26.92 -5.36
CA ASN A 509 -7.90 27.24 -6.58
C ASN A 509 -6.97 27.59 -7.76
N PRO A 510 -7.48 27.61 -9.00
CA PRO A 510 -6.67 27.94 -10.19
C PRO A 510 -6.08 29.35 -10.23
N LYS A 511 -6.68 30.35 -9.56
CA LYS A 511 -6.15 31.71 -9.55
C LYS A 511 -4.93 31.80 -8.65
N GLU A 512 -5.03 31.20 -7.46
CA GLU A 512 -3.93 31.10 -6.49
C GLU A 512 -2.71 30.40 -7.09
N LEU A 513 -2.90 29.34 -7.88
CA LEU A 513 -1.82 28.64 -8.57
C LEU A 513 -0.95 29.60 -9.40
N ILE A 514 -1.57 30.46 -10.19
CA ILE A 514 -0.86 31.39 -11.07
C ILE A 514 -0.17 32.48 -10.25
N LEU A 515 -0.88 33.08 -9.29
CA LEU A 515 -0.33 34.14 -8.43
C LEU A 515 0.90 33.66 -7.65
N VAL A 516 0.84 32.45 -7.08
CA VAL A 516 1.97 31.86 -6.34
C VAL A 516 3.14 31.59 -7.27
N LEU A 517 2.91 31.04 -8.47
CA LEU A 517 3.99 30.80 -9.44
C LEU A 517 4.65 32.11 -9.88
N GLU A 518 3.88 33.15 -10.22
CA GLU A 518 4.42 34.47 -10.58
C GLU A 518 5.26 35.06 -9.44
N LYS A 519 4.78 34.96 -8.19
CA LYS A 519 5.50 35.42 -7.01
C LYS A 519 6.81 34.66 -6.80
N LEU A 520 6.82 33.34 -6.97
CA LEU A 520 8.05 32.53 -6.87
C LEU A 520 9.04 32.82 -8.00
N LEU A 521 8.55 33.12 -9.22
CA LEU A 521 9.38 33.44 -10.38
C LEU A 521 10.10 34.78 -10.24
N SER A 522 9.49 35.74 -9.55
CA SER A 522 10.06 37.08 -9.33
C SER A 522 11.25 37.14 -8.36
N LYS A 523 11.80 35.99 -7.92
CA LYS A 523 12.82 35.87 -6.85
C LYS A 523 12.41 36.60 -5.57
N SER A 524 11.17 36.37 -5.13
CA SER A 524 10.66 36.93 -3.89
C SER A 524 11.31 36.27 -2.66
N THR A 525 11.36 37.03 -1.56
CA THR A 525 11.81 36.57 -0.22
C THR A 525 11.09 35.31 0.26
N GLU A 526 9.89 35.04 -0.25
CA GLU A 526 9.10 33.86 0.08
C GLU A 526 9.75 32.55 -0.39
N ASN A 527 10.46 32.55 -1.51
CA ASN A 527 11.19 31.35 -1.96
C ASN A 527 12.35 31.02 -1.00
N ASP A 528 13.05 32.05 -0.52
CA ASP A 528 14.15 31.91 0.44
C ASP A 528 13.64 31.43 1.81
N GLU A 529 12.49 31.94 2.27
CA GLU A 529 11.85 31.47 3.49
C GLU A 529 11.41 30.00 3.38
N LEU A 530 10.81 29.62 2.25
CA LEU A 530 10.39 28.24 2.00
C LEU A 530 11.60 27.30 1.94
N GLU A 531 12.70 27.74 1.32
CA GLU A 531 13.96 27.01 1.32
C GLU A 531 14.52 26.83 2.73
N LYS A 532 14.54 27.89 3.54
CA LYS A 532 15.00 27.83 4.92
C LYS A 532 14.17 26.84 5.74
N LYS A 533 12.83 26.84 5.59
CA LYS A 533 11.95 25.87 6.27
C LYS A 533 12.23 24.44 5.84
N ARG A 534 12.44 24.17 4.54
CA ARG A 534 12.84 22.84 4.06
C ARG A 534 14.17 22.39 4.66
N LYS A 535 15.18 23.26 4.67
CA LYS A 535 16.50 22.95 5.28
C LYS A 535 16.37 22.61 6.76
N ILE A 536 15.63 23.41 7.54
CA ILE A 536 15.37 23.14 8.97
C ILE A 536 14.68 21.77 9.15
N TYR A 537 13.66 21.48 8.34
CA TYR A 537 12.95 20.20 8.39
C TYR A 537 13.90 19.01 8.11
N LEU A 538 14.76 19.13 7.09
CA LEU A 538 15.75 18.11 6.76
C LEU A 538 16.80 17.96 7.86
N GLU A 539 17.30 19.05 8.43
CA GLU A 539 18.25 18.99 9.55
C GLU A 539 17.67 18.26 10.78
N GLN A 540 16.43 18.60 11.13
CA GLN A 540 15.71 18.06 12.29
C GLN A 540 15.37 16.59 12.15
N TYR A 541 14.84 16.17 11.00
CA TYR A 541 14.21 14.85 10.88
C TYR A 541 14.92 13.92 9.91
N GLN A 542 15.68 14.44 8.95
CA GLN A 542 16.00 13.74 7.72
C GLN A 542 17.27 14.32 7.10
N GLY A 543 18.42 14.12 7.75
CA GLY A 543 19.63 14.78 7.24
C GLY A 543 19.93 14.26 5.84
N THR A 544 20.05 15.21 4.93
CA THR A 544 20.53 15.01 3.58
C THR A 544 22.03 14.73 3.66
N GLU A 545 22.50 13.72 2.94
CA GLU A 545 23.91 13.33 2.76
C GLU A 545 24.46 12.27 3.75
N GLY A 546 25.29 11.37 3.20
CA GLY A 546 26.22 10.56 3.99
C GLY A 546 25.65 9.38 4.79
N PHE A 547 24.61 8.70 4.28
CA PHE A 547 23.98 7.53 4.93
C PHE A 547 23.36 7.84 6.32
N LYS A 548 22.89 9.06 6.58
CA LYS A 548 22.38 9.43 7.91
C LYS A 548 21.14 8.61 8.29
N SER A 549 20.18 8.42 7.38
CA SER A 549 18.98 7.62 7.65
C SER A 549 19.36 6.15 7.82
N SER A 550 20.23 5.62 6.96
CA SER A 550 20.77 4.26 7.09
C SER A 550 21.49 4.05 8.43
N ARG A 551 22.23 5.05 8.92
CA ARG A 551 22.87 5.02 10.24
C ARG A 551 21.84 5.01 11.37
N ALA A 552 20.82 5.86 11.31
CA ALA A 552 19.75 5.88 12.30
C ALA A 552 18.99 4.53 12.35
N CYS A 553 18.65 3.97 11.19
CA CYS A 553 18.08 2.63 11.08
C CYS A 553 19.00 1.54 11.64
N ALA A 554 20.32 1.63 11.39
CA ALA A 554 21.29 0.68 11.95
C ALA A 554 21.39 0.76 13.47
N ASN A 555 21.35 1.96 14.04
CA ASN A 555 21.36 2.18 15.49
C ASN A 555 20.10 1.58 16.13
N LEU A 556 18.93 1.80 15.52
CA LEU A 556 17.68 1.18 15.94
C LEU A 556 17.75 -0.34 15.86
N LEU A 557 18.26 -0.90 14.76
CA LEU A 557 18.43 -2.33 14.57
C LEU A 557 19.32 -2.95 15.67
N ASN A 558 20.45 -2.32 15.99
CA ASN A 558 21.34 -2.79 17.06
C ASN A 558 20.68 -2.70 18.43
N LYS A 559 20.00 -1.59 18.76
CA LYS A 559 19.26 -1.42 20.02
C LYS A 559 18.20 -2.52 20.18
N MET A 560 17.45 -2.78 19.12
CA MET A 560 16.44 -3.83 19.07
C MET A 560 17.06 -5.21 19.33
N ILE A 561 18.18 -5.53 18.69
CA ILE A 561 18.89 -6.82 18.90
C ILE A 561 19.40 -6.94 20.35
N SER A 562 19.91 -5.86 20.95
CA SER A 562 20.38 -5.87 22.34
C SER A 562 19.23 -6.07 23.33
N ASN A 563 18.16 -5.28 23.23
CA ASN A 563 16.98 -5.38 24.11
C ASN A 563 16.34 -6.77 24.03
N HIS A 564 16.31 -7.36 22.83
CA HIS A 564 15.76 -8.69 22.63
C HIS A 564 16.62 -9.79 23.29
N LYS A 565 17.94 -9.60 23.44
CA LYS A 565 18.76 -10.54 24.20
C LYS A 565 18.48 -10.47 25.70
N GLU A 566 18.26 -9.27 26.23
CA GLU A 566 17.97 -9.06 27.66
C GLU A 566 16.61 -9.67 28.05
N ASN A 567 15.58 -9.48 27.22
CA ASN A 567 14.23 -10.01 27.48
C ASN A 567 14.10 -11.54 27.39
N TYR A 568 15.06 -12.23 26.75
CA TYR A 568 15.08 -13.69 26.62
C TYR A 568 16.15 -14.35 27.51
N ALA A 569 16.99 -13.56 28.16
CA ALA A 569 17.94 -14.03 29.18
C ALA A 569 17.35 -14.01 30.59
N ASN A 570 16.31 -13.18 30.81
CA ASN A 570 15.43 -13.17 31.98
C ASN A 570 14.21 -14.07 31.73
#